data_AF-A0A352B878-F1
#
_entry.id   AF-A0A352B878-F1
#
_cell.length_a   1.000
_cell.length_b   1.000
_cell.length_c   1.000
_cell.angle_alpha   90.00
_cell.angle_beta   90.00
_cell.angle_gamma   90.00
#
_symmetry.space_group_name_H-M   'P 1'
#
loop_
_entity.id
_entity.type
_entity.pdbx_description
1 polymer ?
#
loop_
_entity_poly.entity_id
_entity_poly.type
_entity_poly.pdbx_seq_one_letter_code
_entity_poly.pdbx_strand_id
1 'polypeptide(L)'
;MKLKVNGQPVDITLENEKTVGDFLKAFEEEASQNEATTTAISLNGTQISPDDFDAILNEPLTDSTEIDLSVISKKELIDALHETAKSFADLNTLLPDVPVQLQSGNDADAGATITRLTEAMESFLHITRLSTLFPELYDSIRVQDMDMGTFFEEFHAILKDFEEAMAGKDTVTVGDLAEYEIGPRIKELSESLAGIKL
;
A
#
# COMPACT_ATOMS: atom_id res chain seq x y z
N MET A 1 -13.29 16.63 24.95
CA MET A 1 -13.11 15.52 23.98
C MET A 1 -11.66 15.09 23.97
N LYS A 2 -11.36 13.93 23.38
CA LYS A 2 -10.00 13.42 23.16
C LYS A 2 -9.85 13.07 21.69
N LEU A 3 -8.79 13.57 21.05
CA LEU A 3 -8.43 13.21 19.68
C LEU A 3 -7.20 12.32 19.69
N LYS A 4 -7.22 11.30 18.84
CA LYS A 4 -6.06 10.55 18.40
C LYS A 4 -5.95 10.63 16.88
N VAL A 5 -4.73 10.71 16.38
CA VAL A 5 -4.42 10.56 14.96
C VAL A 5 -3.43 9.42 14.83
N ASN A 6 -3.78 8.40 14.06
CA ASN A 6 -3.01 7.16 13.93
C ASN A 6 -2.69 6.54 15.31
N GLY A 7 -3.66 6.56 16.23
CA GLY A 7 -3.53 6.07 17.60
C GLY A 7 -2.72 6.96 18.55
N GLN A 8 -2.11 8.04 18.08
CA GLN A 8 -1.34 8.97 18.90
C GLN A 8 -2.23 10.11 19.42
N PRO A 9 -2.24 10.42 20.72
CA PRO A 9 -2.99 11.55 21.27
C PRO A 9 -2.54 12.88 20.65
N VAL A 10 -3.49 13.71 20.26
CA VAL A 10 -3.25 15.06 19.74
C VAL A 10 -4.02 16.06 20.58
N ASP A 11 -3.35 17.14 20.98
CA ASP A 11 -4.00 18.26 21.66
C ASP A 11 -4.86 19.03 20.66
N ILE A 12 -6.11 19.30 21.03
CA ILE A 12 -7.05 20.01 20.18
C ILE A 12 -7.83 21.06 20.97
N THR A 13 -8.12 22.17 20.28
CA THR A 13 -9.05 23.21 20.74
C THR A 13 -10.22 23.25 19.77
N LEU A 14 -11.43 23.05 20.28
CA LEU A 14 -12.64 23.28 19.49
C LEU A 14 -12.86 24.79 19.34
N GLU A 15 -13.17 25.22 18.12
CA GLU A 15 -13.53 26.60 17.83
C GLU A 15 -15.04 26.77 17.83
N ASN A 16 -15.72 26.07 16.92
CA ASN A 16 -17.16 26.19 16.70
C ASN A 16 -17.87 24.84 16.57
N GLU A 17 -17.12 23.74 16.63
CA GLU A 17 -17.59 22.38 16.44
C GLU A 17 -18.46 21.96 17.62
N LYS A 18 -19.69 21.49 17.33
CA LYS A 18 -20.64 21.03 18.36
C LYS A 18 -20.98 19.56 18.22
N THR A 19 -20.94 19.04 17.00
CA THR A 19 -21.18 17.63 16.72
C THR A 19 -19.93 16.94 16.19
N VAL A 20 -19.95 15.60 16.20
CA VAL A 20 -18.92 14.79 15.54
C VAL A 20 -18.79 15.19 14.07
N GLY A 21 -19.90 15.44 13.39
CA GLY A 21 -19.89 15.89 11.99
C GLY A 21 -19.22 17.26 11.79
N ASP A 22 -19.45 18.23 12.68
CA ASP A 22 -18.77 19.53 12.61
C ASP A 22 -17.25 19.35 12.73
N PHE A 23 -16.82 18.52 13.68
CA PHE A 23 -15.41 18.23 13.91
C PHE A 23 -14.75 17.49 12.75
N LEU A 24 -15.37 16.41 12.25
CA LEU A 24 -14.83 15.65 11.12
C LEU A 24 -14.69 16.53 9.87
N LYS A 25 -15.65 17.44 9.64
CA LYS A 25 -15.57 18.39 8.54
C LYS A 25 -14.40 19.35 8.69
N ALA A 26 -14.25 19.98 9.85
CA ALA A 26 -13.13 20.90 10.10
C ALA A 26 -11.78 20.20 10.00
N PHE A 27 -11.67 18.99 10.55
CA PHE A 27 -10.46 18.19 10.47
C PHE A 27 -10.12 17.81 9.03
N GLU A 28 -11.09 17.37 8.23
CA GLU A 28 -10.82 16.99 6.83
C GLU A 28 -10.45 18.20 5.96
N GLU A 29 -11.00 19.39 6.24
CA GLU A 29 -10.58 20.64 5.59
C GLU A 29 -9.10 20.96 5.90
N GLU A 30 -8.65 20.76 7.15
CA GLU A 30 -7.25 20.93 7.53
C GLU A 30 -6.34 19.83 6.94
N ALA A 31 -6.78 18.57 6.97
CA ALA A 31 -6.04 17.45 6.40
C ALA A 31 -5.82 17.66 4.90
N SER A 32 -6.86 18.09 4.16
CA SER A 32 -6.77 18.36 2.74
C SER A 32 -5.76 19.46 2.40
N GLN A 33 -5.66 20.52 3.22
CA GLN A 33 -4.64 21.57 3.06
C GLN A 33 -3.21 21.05 3.20
N ASN A 34 -3.03 19.91 3.88
CA ASN A 34 -1.75 19.25 4.10
C ASN A 34 -1.55 18.02 3.18
N GLU A 35 -2.33 17.92 2.09
CA GLU A 35 -2.33 16.76 1.18
C GLU A 35 -2.52 15.42 1.92
N ALA A 36 -3.41 15.41 2.92
CA ALA A 36 -3.76 14.24 3.70
C ALA A 36 -5.28 13.98 3.69
N THR A 37 -5.67 12.76 4.01
CA THR A 37 -7.09 12.38 4.11
C THR A 37 -7.30 11.27 5.13
N THR A 38 -8.51 11.21 5.68
CA THR A 38 -8.93 10.21 6.65
C THR A 38 -9.30 8.89 5.97
N THR A 39 -8.68 7.78 6.40
CA THR A 39 -8.96 6.43 5.88
C THR A 39 -9.84 5.59 6.79
N ALA A 40 -9.91 5.93 8.08
CA ALA A 40 -10.81 5.29 9.04
C ALA A 40 -11.12 6.23 10.21
N ILE A 41 -12.29 6.04 10.80
CA ILE A 41 -12.77 6.79 11.96
C ILE A 41 -13.14 5.78 13.03
N SER A 42 -12.69 6.00 14.25
CA SER A 42 -13.21 5.30 15.42
C SER A 42 -13.78 6.29 16.42
N LEU A 43 -14.99 6.01 16.89
CA LEU A 43 -15.69 6.80 17.90
C LEU A 43 -15.84 5.96 19.17
N ASN A 44 -15.35 6.48 20.29
CA ASN A 44 -15.39 5.82 21.60
C ASN A 44 -14.84 4.38 21.57
N GLY A 45 -13.76 4.17 20.81
CA GLY A 45 -13.09 2.88 20.65
C GLY A 45 -13.77 1.91 19.67
N THR A 46 -14.86 2.31 19.00
CA THR A 46 -15.55 1.51 17.99
C THR A 46 -15.25 2.08 16.61
N GLN A 47 -14.70 1.25 15.72
CA GLN A 47 -14.48 1.65 14.32
C GLN A 47 -15.84 1.82 13.62
N ILE A 48 -15.99 2.95 12.95
CA ILE A 48 -17.21 3.35 12.27
C ILE A 48 -17.22 2.75 10.86
N SER A 49 -18.31 2.07 10.53
CA SER A 49 -18.54 1.54 9.19
C SER A 49 -19.15 2.63 8.29
N PRO A 50 -19.07 2.50 6.95
CA PRO A 50 -19.76 3.41 6.04
C PRO A 50 -21.28 3.50 6.28
N ASP A 51 -21.91 2.40 6.70
CA ASP A 51 -23.35 2.34 6.96
C ASP A 51 -23.76 3.10 8.22
N ASP A 52 -22.85 3.22 9.20
CA ASP A 52 -23.08 3.92 10.46
C ASP A 52 -22.66 5.40 10.40
N PHE A 53 -22.02 5.83 9.30
CA PHE A 53 -21.42 7.16 9.20
C PHE A 53 -22.44 8.28 9.38
N ASP A 54 -23.57 8.23 8.69
CA ASP A 54 -24.60 9.28 8.77
C ASP A 54 -25.20 9.40 10.18
N ALA A 55 -25.26 8.28 10.92
CA ALA A 55 -25.81 8.26 12.27
C ALA A 55 -24.92 9.04 13.24
N ILE A 56 -23.60 8.92 13.12
CA ILE A 56 -22.65 9.54 14.05
C ILE A 56 -22.52 11.06 13.84
N LEU A 57 -22.80 11.59 12.64
CA LEU A 57 -22.57 13.01 12.32
C LEU A 57 -23.32 13.98 13.23
N ASN A 58 -24.48 13.57 13.75
CA ASN A 58 -25.33 14.39 14.61
C ASN A 58 -25.05 14.18 16.10
N GLU A 59 -24.13 13.28 16.47
CA GLU A 59 -23.78 13.05 17.87
C GLU A 59 -23.10 14.29 18.46
N PRO A 60 -23.55 14.79 19.63
CA PRO A 60 -22.94 15.95 20.26
C PRO A 60 -21.55 15.62 20.81
N LEU A 61 -20.60 16.54 20.62
CA LEU A 61 -19.30 16.45 21.26
C LEU A 61 -19.44 16.73 22.76
N THR A 62 -18.80 15.87 23.55
CA THR A 62 -18.73 15.98 25.00
C THR A 62 -17.29 15.87 25.46
N ASP A 63 -17.03 16.16 26.73
CA ASP A 63 -15.69 16.00 27.30
C ASP A 63 -15.21 14.54 27.27
N SER A 64 -16.13 13.59 27.33
CA SER A 64 -15.88 12.15 27.24
C SER A 64 -15.75 11.60 25.82
N THR A 65 -16.14 12.36 24.80
CA THR A 65 -16.08 11.88 23.41
C THR A 65 -14.63 11.62 23.02
N GLU A 66 -14.34 10.41 22.55
CA GLU A 66 -13.04 10.00 22.03
C GLU A 66 -13.14 9.71 20.54
N ILE A 67 -12.32 10.37 19.73
CA ILE A 67 -12.24 10.17 18.28
C ILE A 67 -10.81 9.76 17.95
N ASP A 68 -10.64 8.68 17.19
CA ASP A 68 -9.36 8.26 16.61
C ASP A 68 -9.51 8.27 15.08
N LEU A 69 -8.66 9.06 14.42
CA LEU A 69 -8.64 9.20 12.97
C LEU A 69 -7.40 8.49 12.43
N SER A 70 -7.60 7.53 11.54
CA SER A 70 -6.51 7.02 10.70
C SER A 70 -6.35 7.97 9.52
N VAL A 71 -5.17 8.54 9.37
CA VAL A 71 -4.88 9.57 8.38
C VAL A 71 -3.65 9.15 7.59
N ILE A 72 -3.70 9.38 6.28
CA ILE A 72 -2.57 9.18 5.40
C ILE A 72 -2.33 10.43 4.56
N SER A 73 -1.06 10.81 4.41
CA SER A 73 -0.64 11.88 3.52
C SER A 73 -0.12 11.35 2.19
N LYS A 74 -0.24 12.18 1.15
CA LYS A 74 0.38 11.95 -0.17
C LYS A 74 1.89 11.75 -0.03
N LYS A 75 2.54 12.52 0.85
CA LYS A 75 3.97 12.38 1.12
C LYS A 75 4.31 11.00 1.70
N GLU A 76 3.57 10.51 2.69
CA GLU A 76 3.79 9.17 3.26
C GLU A 76 3.61 8.08 2.21
N LEU A 77 2.65 8.22 1.29
CA LEU A 77 2.48 7.30 0.17
C LEU A 77 3.65 7.33 -0.80
N ILE A 78 4.17 8.51 -1.15
CA ILE A 78 5.36 8.63 -2.02
C ILE A 78 6.58 8.02 -1.34
N ASP A 79 6.80 8.32 -0.05
CA ASP A 79 7.89 7.74 0.74
C ASP A 79 7.76 6.19 0.80
N ALA A 80 6.54 5.66 0.94
CA ALA A 80 6.27 4.22 0.92
C ALA A 80 6.53 3.60 -0.47
N LEU A 81 6.10 4.24 -1.55
CA LEU A 81 6.39 3.81 -2.93
C LEU A 81 7.90 3.77 -3.21
N HIS A 82 8.67 4.74 -2.69
CA HIS A 82 10.13 4.72 -2.79
C HIS A 82 10.76 3.57 -2.00
N GLU A 83 10.21 3.20 -0.85
CA GLU A 83 10.70 2.05 -0.09
C GLU A 83 10.37 0.72 -0.79
N THR A 84 9.18 0.61 -1.38
CA THR A 84 8.82 -0.50 -2.27
C THR A 84 9.76 -0.58 -3.46
N ALA A 85 10.14 0.56 -4.06
CA ALA A 85 11.10 0.61 -5.16
C ALA A 85 12.45 -0.01 -4.79
N LYS A 86 12.96 0.26 -3.58
CA LYS A 86 14.21 -0.34 -3.06
C LYS A 86 14.07 -1.84 -2.85
N SER A 87 12.95 -2.27 -2.27
CA SER A 87 12.66 -3.70 -2.05
C SER A 87 12.65 -4.47 -3.38
N PHE A 88 12.07 -3.88 -4.43
CA PHE A 88 12.10 -4.45 -5.78
C PHE A 88 13.49 -4.40 -6.43
N ALA A 89 14.27 -3.34 -6.19
CA ALA A 89 15.66 -3.29 -6.66
C ALA A 89 16.50 -4.41 -6.05
N ASP A 90 16.34 -4.66 -4.75
CA ASP A 90 17.02 -5.75 -4.04
C ASP A 90 16.56 -7.11 -4.58
N LEU A 91 15.25 -7.32 -4.77
CA LEU A 91 14.71 -8.55 -5.36
C LEU A 91 15.24 -8.81 -6.76
N ASN A 92 15.41 -7.78 -7.59
CA ASN A 92 15.99 -7.91 -8.92
C ASN A 92 17.46 -8.40 -8.89
N THR A 93 18.16 -8.29 -7.75
CA THR A 93 19.49 -8.91 -7.56
C THR A 93 19.43 -10.36 -7.12
N LEU A 94 18.31 -10.81 -6.53
CA LEU A 94 18.15 -12.14 -5.94
C LEU A 94 17.44 -13.12 -6.89
N LEU A 95 16.48 -12.63 -7.68
CA LEU A 95 15.70 -13.46 -8.61
C LEU A 95 16.58 -14.25 -9.61
N PRO A 96 17.69 -13.71 -10.15
CA PRO A 96 18.59 -14.48 -11.02
C PRO A 96 19.29 -15.67 -10.33
N ASP A 97 19.35 -15.69 -9.00
CA ASP A 97 19.97 -16.80 -8.26
C ASP A 97 18.99 -17.96 -8.00
N VAL A 98 17.68 -17.74 -8.15
CA VAL A 98 16.64 -18.76 -7.90
C VAL A 98 16.85 -20.03 -8.72
N PRO A 99 17.12 -19.99 -10.04
CA PRO A 99 17.40 -21.21 -10.82
C PRO A 99 18.59 -22.00 -10.26
N VAL A 100 19.67 -21.31 -9.88
CA VAL A 100 20.90 -21.92 -9.36
C VAL A 100 20.64 -22.56 -7.99
N GLN A 101 19.90 -21.86 -7.13
CA GLN A 101 19.52 -22.35 -5.80
C GLN A 101 18.68 -23.64 -5.92
N LEU A 102 17.67 -23.66 -6.80
CA LEU A 102 16.85 -24.85 -7.03
C LEU A 102 17.67 -26.02 -7.61
N GLN A 103 18.55 -25.75 -8.59
CA GLN A 103 19.39 -26.79 -9.21
C GLN A 103 20.41 -27.40 -8.24
N SER A 104 20.88 -26.60 -7.27
CA SER A 104 21.82 -27.05 -6.24
C SER A 104 21.16 -27.68 -5.01
N GLY A 105 19.83 -27.78 -5.00
CA GLY A 105 19.05 -28.32 -3.86
C GLY A 105 18.98 -27.37 -2.66
N ASN A 106 19.26 -26.08 -2.87
CA ASN A 106 19.18 -25.04 -1.87
C ASN A 106 17.78 -24.39 -1.86
N ASP A 107 16.75 -25.23 -1.67
CA ASP A 107 15.34 -24.85 -1.76
C ASP A 107 14.95 -23.80 -0.72
N ALA A 108 15.66 -23.74 0.41
CA ALA A 108 15.41 -22.79 1.48
C ALA A 108 15.70 -21.34 1.05
N ASP A 109 16.82 -21.12 0.35
CA ASP A 109 17.21 -19.78 -0.12
C ASP A 109 16.31 -19.32 -1.29
N ALA A 110 15.94 -20.25 -2.17
CA ALA A 110 14.96 -19.99 -3.24
C ALA A 110 13.59 -19.61 -2.63
N GLY A 111 13.12 -20.39 -1.65
CA GLY A 111 11.88 -20.12 -0.93
C GLY A 111 11.88 -18.78 -0.18
N ALA A 112 13.04 -18.38 0.38
CA ALA A 112 13.18 -17.08 1.02
C ALA A 112 13.07 -15.93 0.01
N THR A 113 13.68 -16.07 -1.17
CA THR A 113 13.56 -15.07 -2.26
C THR A 113 12.13 -14.93 -2.75
N ILE A 114 11.43 -16.06 -2.94
CA ILE A 114 10.01 -16.08 -3.35
C ILE A 114 9.13 -15.46 -2.26
N THR A 115 9.40 -15.74 -0.99
CA THR A 115 8.66 -15.13 0.14
C THR A 115 8.81 -13.61 0.13
N ARG A 116 10.04 -13.11 -0.05
CA ARG A 116 10.31 -11.66 -0.15
C ARG A 116 9.60 -11.02 -1.34
N LEU A 117 9.52 -11.72 -2.47
CA LEU A 117 8.75 -11.26 -3.62
C LEU A 117 7.27 -11.08 -3.26
N THR A 118 6.67 -12.07 -2.61
CA THR A 118 5.27 -12.00 -2.17
C THR A 118 5.03 -10.85 -1.20
N GLU A 119 5.90 -10.67 -0.20
CA GLU A 119 5.81 -9.58 0.78
C GLU A 119 5.91 -8.20 0.10
N ALA A 120 6.87 -8.03 -0.82
CA ALA A 120 7.04 -6.78 -1.56
C ALA A 120 5.83 -6.48 -2.46
N MET A 121 5.26 -7.51 -3.10
CA MET A 121 4.07 -7.39 -3.93
C MET A 121 2.81 -7.05 -3.11
N GLU A 122 2.63 -7.66 -1.94
CA GLU A 122 1.53 -7.32 -1.03
C GLU A 122 1.61 -5.86 -0.56
N SER A 123 2.81 -5.43 -0.16
CA SER A 123 3.07 -4.03 0.20
C SER A 123 2.76 -3.09 -0.96
N PHE A 124 3.25 -3.40 -2.16
CA PHE A 124 3.01 -2.61 -3.36
C PHE A 124 1.53 -2.48 -3.69
N LEU A 125 0.77 -3.59 -3.68
CA LEU A 125 -0.66 -3.59 -3.94
C LEU A 125 -1.43 -2.75 -2.92
N HIS A 126 -1.05 -2.86 -1.64
CA HIS A 126 -1.64 -2.07 -0.57
C HIS A 126 -1.43 -0.57 -0.78
N ILE A 127 -0.18 -0.15 -1.04
CA ILE A 127 0.17 1.26 -1.24
C ILE A 127 -0.48 1.81 -2.52
N THR A 128 -0.49 1.03 -3.61
CA THR A 128 -1.14 1.41 -4.87
C THR A 128 -2.63 1.62 -4.68
N ARG A 129 -3.30 0.74 -3.92
CA ARG A 129 -4.72 0.94 -3.56
C ARG A 129 -4.92 2.20 -2.75
N LEU A 130 -4.06 2.52 -1.79
CA LEU A 130 -4.19 3.75 -1.01
C LEU A 130 -3.94 5.01 -1.85
N SER A 131 -3.07 4.92 -2.87
CA SER A 131 -2.81 6.04 -3.76
C SER A 131 -4.03 6.49 -4.59
N THR A 132 -5.08 5.66 -4.72
CA THR A 132 -6.34 6.08 -5.36
C THR A 132 -7.05 7.21 -4.61
N LEU A 133 -6.70 7.44 -3.34
CA LEU A 133 -7.17 8.59 -2.56
C LEU A 133 -6.59 9.92 -3.06
N PHE A 134 -5.51 9.86 -3.85
CA PHE A 134 -4.84 11.00 -4.48
C PHE A 134 -4.76 10.78 -5.99
N PRO A 135 -5.81 11.11 -6.76
CA PRO A 135 -5.90 10.74 -8.18
C PRO A 135 -4.69 11.14 -9.03
N GLU A 136 -4.12 12.33 -8.82
CA GLU A 136 -2.92 12.77 -9.52
C GLU A 136 -1.69 11.90 -9.22
N LEU A 137 -1.55 11.43 -7.97
CA LEU A 137 -0.49 10.49 -7.60
C LEU A 137 -0.74 9.14 -8.29
N TYR A 138 -1.95 8.58 -8.15
CA TYR A 138 -2.30 7.29 -8.75
C TYR A 138 -2.05 7.28 -10.27
N ASP A 139 -2.51 8.31 -10.99
CA ASP A 139 -2.34 8.43 -12.44
C ASP A 139 -0.87 8.59 -12.88
N SER A 140 -0.02 9.05 -11.96
CA SER A 140 1.43 9.17 -12.17
C SER A 140 2.16 7.84 -12.00
N ILE A 141 1.57 6.87 -11.30
CA ILE A 141 2.15 5.53 -11.15
C ILE A 141 1.94 4.80 -12.47
N ARG A 142 3.02 4.70 -13.25
CA ARG A 142 3.04 4.03 -14.55
C ARG A 142 4.28 3.18 -14.66
N VAL A 143 4.16 1.96 -15.17
CA VAL A 143 5.32 1.15 -15.52
C VAL A 143 5.58 1.34 -17.01
N GLN A 144 6.69 2.00 -17.34
CA GLN A 144 6.92 2.53 -18.68
C GLN A 144 5.74 3.45 -19.11
N ASP A 145 4.99 3.06 -20.15
CA ASP A 145 3.81 3.79 -20.63
C ASP A 145 2.48 3.15 -20.17
N MET A 146 2.53 2.05 -19.41
CA MET A 146 1.37 1.29 -18.96
C MET A 146 0.78 1.89 -17.67
N ASP A 147 -0.54 2.00 -17.62
CA ASP A 147 -1.25 2.19 -16.35
C ASP A 147 -1.16 0.92 -15.49
N MET A 148 -1.44 1.07 -14.19
CA MET A 148 -1.38 -0.04 -13.24
C MET A 148 -2.33 -1.19 -13.61
N GLY A 149 -3.51 -0.90 -14.16
CA GLY A 149 -4.48 -1.94 -14.52
C GLY A 149 -3.93 -2.86 -15.60
N THR A 150 -3.39 -2.27 -16.67
CA THR A 150 -2.76 -2.99 -17.78
C THR A 150 -1.53 -3.76 -17.31
N PHE A 151 -0.67 -3.14 -16.49
CA PHE A 151 0.50 -3.80 -15.94
C PHE A 151 0.13 -5.04 -15.11
N PHE A 152 -0.87 -4.94 -14.23
CA PHE A 152 -1.30 -6.06 -13.40
C PHE A 152 -1.95 -7.18 -14.21
N GLU A 153 -2.69 -6.86 -15.27
CA GLU A 153 -3.27 -7.88 -16.15
C GLU A 153 -2.16 -8.70 -16.84
N GLU A 154 -1.15 -8.04 -17.39
CA GLU A 154 0.01 -8.71 -17.99
C GLU A 154 0.80 -9.52 -16.95
N PHE A 155 1.07 -8.93 -15.79
CA PHE A 155 1.88 -9.58 -14.77
C PHE A 155 1.18 -10.76 -14.11
N HIS A 156 -0.16 -10.70 -13.97
CA HIS A 156 -0.96 -11.79 -13.40
C HIS A 156 -0.80 -13.10 -14.18
N ALA A 157 -0.72 -13.06 -15.51
CA ALA A 157 -0.51 -14.26 -16.31
C ALA A 157 0.82 -14.96 -15.97
N ILE A 158 1.90 -14.19 -15.83
CA ILE A 158 3.23 -14.69 -15.44
C ILE A 158 3.18 -15.29 -14.02
N LEU A 159 2.56 -14.58 -13.08
CA LEU A 159 2.44 -15.05 -11.69
C LEU A 159 1.63 -16.35 -11.58
N LYS A 160 0.61 -16.51 -12.42
CA LYS A 160 -0.18 -17.72 -12.48
C LYS A 160 0.63 -18.91 -12.99
N ASP A 161 1.37 -18.73 -14.09
CA ASP A 161 2.27 -19.76 -14.61
C ASP A 161 3.35 -20.13 -13.59
N PHE A 162 3.84 -19.14 -12.83
CA PHE A 162 4.79 -19.33 -11.74
C PHE A 162 4.21 -20.17 -10.59
N GLU A 163 2.99 -19.86 -10.16
CA GLU A 163 2.26 -20.62 -9.14
C GLU A 163 2.01 -22.07 -9.60
N GLU A 164 1.56 -22.26 -10.85
CA GLU A 164 1.32 -23.59 -11.43
C GLU A 164 2.62 -24.42 -11.50
N ALA A 165 3.74 -23.81 -11.91
CA ALA A 165 5.06 -24.45 -11.93
C ALA A 165 5.53 -24.86 -10.53
N MET A 166 5.36 -24.00 -9.52
CA MET A 166 5.67 -24.32 -8.12
C MET A 166 4.82 -25.48 -7.62
N ALA A 167 3.50 -25.48 -7.86
CA ALA A 167 2.60 -26.55 -7.46
C ALA A 167 2.95 -27.88 -8.13
N GLY A 168 3.37 -27.82 -9.40
CA GLY A 168 3.87 -28.96 -10.18
C GLY A 168 5.27 -29.43 -9.79
N LYS A 169 5.99 -28.70 -8.92
CA LYS A 169 7.41 -28.90 -8.59
C LYS A 169 8.33 -28.85 -9.83
N ASP A 170 7.95 -28.06 -10.82
CA ASP A 170 8.74 -27.84 -12.02
C ASP A 170 9.78 -26.75 -11.74
N THR A 171 10.90 -27.17 -11.16
CA THR A 171 11.97 -26.25 -10.74
C THR A 171 12.66 -25.54 -11.90
N VAL A 172 12.62 -26.12 -13.12
CA VAL A 172 13.17 -25.48 -14.32
C VAL A 172 12.29 -24.30 -14.70
N THR A 173 10.97 -24.53 -14.84
CA THR A 173 10.02 -23.46 -15.19
C THR A 173 9.96 -22.37 -14.10
N VAL A 174 10.01 -22.74 -12.81
CA VAL A 174 10.10 -21.76 -11.72
C VAL A 174 11.35 -20.89 -11.86
N GLY A 175 12.50 -21.49 -12.15
CA GLY A 175 13.74 -20.75 -12.38
C GLY A 175 13.62 -19.79 -13.56
N ASP A 176 13.17 -20.29 -14.71
CA ASP A 176 13.08 -19.50 -15.94
C ASP A 176 12.13 -18.31 -15.78
N LEU A 177 10.96 -18.51 -15.16
CA LEU A 177 10.01 -17.45 -14.89
C LEU A 177 10.55 -16.43 -13.88
N ALA A 178 11.26 -16.86 -12.83
CA ALA A 178 11.87 -15.95 -11.86
C ALA A 178 12.92 -15.04 -12.52
N GLU A 179 13.81 -15.62 -13.34
CA GLU A 179 14.94 -14.91 -13.95
C GLU A 179 14.51 -14.04 -15.15
N TYR A 180 13.72 -14.59 -16.08
CA TYR A 180 13.49 -13.97 -17.38
C TYR A 180 12.14 -13.24 -17.54
N GLU A 181 11.17 -13.53 -16.68
CA GLU A 181 9.84 -12.90 -16.77
C GLU A 181 9.57 -11.98 -15.57
N ILE A 182 9.67 -12.51 -14.35
CA ILE A 182 9.39 -11.76 -13.12
C ILE A 182 10.49 -10.72 -12.85
N GLY A 183 11.77 -11.10 -12.93
CA GLY A 183 12.90 -10.20 -12.70
C GLY A 183 12.81 -8.89 -13.50
N PRO A 184 12.67 -8.95 -14.84
CA PRO A 184 12.51 -7.76 -15.67
C PRO A 184 11.32 -6.88 -15.29
N ARG A 185 10.15 -7.47 -14.98
CA ARG A 185 8.95 -6.72 -14.58
C ARG A 185 9.14 -6.02 -13.22
N ILE A 186 9.77 -6.70 -12.27
CA ILE A 186 10.12 -6.13 -10.96
C ILE A 186 11.12 -4.99 -11.10
N LYS A 187 12.08 -5.11 -12.02
CA LYS A 187 13.02 -4.04 -12.34
C LYS A 187 12.32 -2.81 -12.92
N GLU A 188 11.47 -2.99 -13.92
CA GLU A 188 10.71 -1.89 -14.53
C GLU A 188 9.84 -1.17 -13.50
N LEU A 189 9.21 -1.94 -12.61
CA LEU A 189 8.42 -1.41 -11.52
C LEU A 189 9.28 -0.63 -10.51
N SER A 190 10.43 -1.17 -10.11
CA SER A 190 11.39 -0.48 -9.24
C SER A 190 11.81 0.88 -9.80
N GLU A 191 12.23 0.92 -11.07
CA GLU A 191 12.66 2.15 -11.75
C GLU A 191 11.53 3.18 -11.82
N SER A 192 10.31 2.72 -12.11
CA SER A 192 9.13 3.56 -12.21
C SER A 192 8.77 4.20 -10.86
N LEU A 193 8.72 3.39 -9.80
CA LEU A 193 8.41 3.86 -8.45
C LEU A 193 9.48 4.82 -7.91
N ALA A 194 10.76 4.53 -8.15
CA ALA A 194 11.86 5.42 -7.77
C ALA A 194 11.81 6.78 -8.49
N GLY A 195 11.19 6.84 -9.67
CA GLY A 195 11.03 8.06 -10.47
C GLY A 195 9.89 8.99 -10.02
N ILE A 196 9.02 8.53 -9.12
CA ILE A 196 7.90 9.33 -8.60
C ILE A 196 8.45 10.50 -7.79
N LYS A 197 7.92 11.70 -8.03
CA LYS A 197 8.36 12.93 -7.37
C LYS A 197 7.48 13.26 -6.18
N LEU A 198 8.12 13.80 -5.14
CA LEU A 198 7.48 14.55 -4.05
C LEU A 198 6.88 15.86 -4.55
#